data_AF-C4FFK9-F1
#
_entry.id   AF-C4FFK9-F1
#
_cell.length_a   1.000
_cell.length_b   1.000
_cell.length_c   1.000
_cell.angle_alpha   90.00
_cell.angle_beta   90.00
_cell.angle_gamma   90.00
#
_symmetry.space_group_name_H-M   'P 1'
#
loop_
_entity.id
_entity.type
_entity.pdbx_description
1 polymer ?
#
loop_
_entity_poly.entity_id
_entity_poly.type
_entity_poly.pdbx_seq_one_letter_code
_entity_poly.pdbx_strand_id
1 'polypeptide(L)'
;MSENIEDVCTPLAWEGEQPVAISGHSCAYATKSIIPRHLAYLATAQDFQISKRKVAKGTKVIEVAPVDLSRVEIPVPCPATQRKVVDILDRFDTLTKSLTDGIPTEIEARRQQYEYYGDRLLDFPRKAGATRSMFWILDIGSMSA
;
A
#
# COMPACT_ATOMS: atom_id res chain seq x y z
N MET A 1 -12.95 -9.56 -12.76
CA MET A 1 -13.09 -10.86 -12.06
C MET A 1 -11.86 -11.08 -11.20
N SER A 2 -11.97 -11.87 -10.13
CA SER A 2 -10.82 -12.30 -9.32
C SER A 2 -11.15 -13.61 -8.59
N GLU A 3 -10.14 -14.34 -8.13
CA GLU A 3 -10.30 -15.47 -7.22
C GLU A 3 -10.69 -15.03 -5.79
N ASN A 4 -10.46 -13.75 -5.46
CA ASN A 4 -10.83 -13.15 -4.18
C ASN A 4 -11.86 -12.04 -4.35
N ILE A 5 -12.84 -11.98 -3.45
CA ILE A 5 -13.95 -11.00 -3.49
C ILE A 5 -13.47 -9.56 -3.29
N GLU A 6 -12.39 -9.38 -2.53
CA GLU A 6 -11.78 -8.08 -2.24
C GLU A 6 -11.28 -7.42 -3.53
N ASP A 7 -10.65 -8.21 -4.41
CA ASP A 7 -9.98 -7.73 -5.63
C ASP A 7 -10.94 -7.54 -6.82
N VAL A 8 -12.24 -7.81 -6.63
CA VAL A 8 -13.26 -7.58 -7.65
C VAL A 8 -13.76 -6.14 -7.57
N CYS A 9 -13.92 -5.50 -8.73
CA CYS A 9 -14.33 -4.09 -8.86
C CYS A 9 -13.38 -3.09 -8.19
N THR A 10 -12.08 -3.36 -8.23
CA THR A 10 -11.07 -2.38 -7.81
C THR A 10 -11.23 -1.08 -8.60
N PRO A 11 -11.42 0.07 -7.92
CA PRO A 11 -11.69 1.32 -8.59
C PRO A 11 -10.43 1.93 -9.19
N LEU A 12 -10.58 2.60 -10.34
CA LEU A 12 -9.56 3.45 -10.95
C LEU A 12 -10.22 4.75 -11.39
N ALA A 13 -9.71 5.88 -10.88
CA ALA A 13 -10.15 7.20 -11.33
C ALA A 13 -9.22 7.70 -12.45
N TRP A 14 -9.79 7.99 -13.62
CA TRP A 14 -9.11 8.65 -14.72
C TRP A 14 -9.59 10.10 -14.83
N GLU A 15 -8.66 11.05 -14.77
CA GLU A 15 -8.92 12.49 -14.85
C GLU A 15 -8.18 13.18 -16.01
N GLY A 16 -7.55 12.39 -16.89
CA GLY A 16 -6.82 12.91 -18.04
C GLY A 16 -7.73 13.17 -19.24
N GLU A 17 -7.22 13.98 -20.18
CA GLU A 17 -7.92 14.32 -21.44
C GLU A 17 -7.60 13.36 -22.59
N GLN A 18 -6.54 12.55 -22.43
CA GLN A 18 -6.09 11.63 -23.46
C GLN A 18 -7.00 10.40 -23.53
N PRO A 19 -7.20 9.83 -24.73
CA PRO A 19 -7.94 8.58 -24.88
C PRO A 19 -7.22 7.45 -24.14
N VAL A 20 -8.00 6.60 -23.48
CA VAL A 20 -7.51 5.43 -22.74
C VAL A 20 -8.19 4.17 -23.22
N ALA A 21 -7.44 3.07 -23.26
CA ALA A 21 -7.99 1.75 -23.49
C ALA A 21 -8.28 1.08 -22.14
N ILE A 22 -9.44 0.42 -22.05
CA ILE A 22 -9.83 -0.40 -20.89
C ILE A 22 -9.96 -1.85 -21.32
N SER A 23 -9.66 -2.77 -20.41
CA SER A 23 -9.85 -4.20 -20.66
C SER A 23 -11.34 -4.53 -20.80
N GLY A 24 -11.67 -5.60 -21.55
CA GLY A 24 -13.05 -6.07 -21.72
C GLY A 24 -13.72 -6.53 -20.41
N HIS A 25 -12.93 -6.79 -19.37
CA HIS A 25 -13.40 -7.13 -18.03
C HIS A 25 -13.41 -5.93 -17.06
N SER A 26 -13.30 -4.72 -17.59
CA SER A 26 -13.44 -3.46 -16.85
C SER A 26 -14.82 -2.85 -17.10
N CYS A 27 -15.36 -2.15 -16.10
CA CYS A 27 -16.54 -1.33 -16.24
C CYS A 27 -16.13 0.14 -16.17
N ALA A 28 -16.54 0.94 -17.15
CA ALA A 28 -16.31 2.38 -17.15
C ALA A 28 -17.62 3.11 -16.83
N TYR A 29 -17.51 4.11 -15.97
CA TYR A 29 -18.63 4.98 -15.59
C TYR A 29 -18.18 6.43 -15.70
N ALA A 30 -18.97 7.23 -16.43
CA ALA A 30 -18.72 8.65 -16.61
C ALA A 30 -20.02 9.42 -16.42
N THR A 31 -20.03 10.38 -15.50
CA THR A 31 -21.19 11.26 -15.28
C THR A 31 -20.72 12.63 -14.82
N LYS A 32 -21.56 13.65 -15.02
CA LYS A 32 -21.31 15.02 -14.58
C LYS A 32 -21.64 15.25 -13.09
N SER A 33 -22.38 14.34 -12.47
CA SER A 33 -22.87 14.49 -11.09
C SER A 33 -21.86 14.07 -10.02
N ILE A 34 -20.83 13.31 -10.37
CA ILE A 34 -19.84 12.80 -9.42
C ILE A 34 -18.42 13.05 -9.93
N ILE A 35 -17.54 13.44 -9.03
CA ILE A 35 -16.11 13.56 -9.30
C ILE A 35 -15.50 12.15 -9.38
N PRO A 36 -14.71 11.81 -10.41
CA PRO A 36 -14.13 10.48 -10.57
C PRO A 36 -13.35 9.99 -9.34
N ARG A 37 -12.50 10.85 -8.75
CA ARG A 37 -11.76 10.50 -7.54
C ARG A 37 -12.65 10.27 -6.32
N HIS A 38 -13.73 11.04 -6.18
CA HIS A 38 -14.71 10.81 -5.12
C HIS A 38 -15.40 9.44 -5.27
N LEU A 39 -15.77 9.07 -6.50
CA LEU A 39 -16.35 7.76 -6.77
C LEU A 39 -15.37 6.63 -6.45
N ALA A 40 -14.08 6.79 -6.76
CA ALA A 40 -13.07 5.80 -6.41
C ALA A 40 -12.97 5.60 -4.89
N TYR A 41 -12.96 6.68 -4.11
CA TYR A 41 -12.99 6.57 -2.65
C TYR A 41 -14.30 5.95 -2.13
N LEU A 42 -15.45 6.32 -2.69
CA LEU A 42 -16.73 5.69 -2.35
C LEU A 42 -16.73 4.18 -2.63
N ALA A 43 -16.14 3.75 -3.74
CA ALA A 43 -16.03 2.34 -4.06
C ALA A 43 -15.16 1.57 -3.06
N THR A 44 -14.20 2.23 -2.39
CA THR A 44 -13.43 1.61 -1.30
C THR A 44 -14.15 1.61 0.04
N ALA A 45 -15.24 2.37 0.19
CA ALA A 45 -15.97 2.45 1.44
C ALA A 45 -16.67 1.14 1.80
N GLN A 46 -16.76 0.85 3.10
CA GLN A 46 -17.30 -0.41 3.62
C GLN A 46 -18.73 -0.67 3.14
N ASP A 47 -19.59 0.34 3.15
CA ASP A 47 -20.99 0.22 2.74
C ASP A 47 -21.13 -0.20 1.27
N PHE A 48 -20.28 0.33 0.41
CA PHE A 48 -20.20 -0.08 -0.98
C PHE A 48 -19.72 -1.53 -1.10
N GLN A 49 -18.66 -1.89 -0.37
CA GLN A 49 -18.12 -3.26 -0.38
C GLN A 49 -19.13 -4.30 0.10
N ILE A 50 -19.94 -3.98 1.12
CA ILE A 50 -21.04 -4.83 1.60
C ILE A 50 -22.08 -5.01 0.50
N SER A 51 -22.47 -3.93 -0.17
CA SER A 51 -23.47 -3.96 -1.23
C SER A 51 -22.97 -4.72 -2.47
N LYS A 52 -21.70 -4.52 -2.84
CA LYS A 52 -20.99 -5.26 -3.89
C LYS A 52 -21.01 -6.77 -3.64
N ARG A 53 -20.75 -7.22 -2.40
CA ARG A 53 -20.75 -8.66 -2.06
C ARG A 53 -22.09 -9.35 -2.33
N LYS A 54 -23.21 -8.63 -2.18
CA LYS A 54 -24.55 -9.18 -2.45
C LYS A 54 -24.80 -9.46 -3.94
N VAL A 55 -24.12 -8.72 -4.81
CA VAL A 55 -24.28 -8.82 -6.27
C VAL A 55 -23.16 -9.60 -6.96
N ALA A 56 -22.10 -9.95 -6.22
CA ALA A 56 -21.01 -10.78 -6.72
C ALA A 56 -21.45 -12.23 -6.90
N LYS A 57 -21.00 -12.85 -7.99
CA LYS A 57 -21.35 -14.22 -8.39
C LYS A 57 -20.08 -15.03 -8.66
N GLY A 58 -20.18 -16.34 -8.45
CA GLY A 58 -19.10 -17.30 -8.71
C GLY A 58 -18.39 -17.79 -7.45
N THR A 59 -17.88 -19.02 -7.50
CA THR A 59 -17.26 -19.71 -6.35
C THR A 59 -15.74 -19.71 -6.44
N LYS A 60 -15.17 -20.09 -7.59
CA LYS A 60 -13.73 -20.10 -7.83
C LYS A 60 -13.23 -18.80 -8.46
N VAL A 61 -14.01 -18.28 -9.42
CA VAL A 61 -13.78 -16.98 -10.06
C VAL A 61 -14.99 -16.14 -9.77
N ILE A 62 -14.77 -15.04 -9.08
CA ILE A 62 -15.81 -14.10 -8.66
C ILE A 62 -15.88 -12.97 -9.69
N GLU A 63 -17.10 -12.68 -10.12
CA GLU A 63 -17.41 -11.63 -11.07
C GLU A 63 -18.63 -10.83 -10.62
N VAL A 64 -18.63 -9.55 -10.98
CA VAL A 64 -19.79 -8.67 -10.83
C VAL A 64 -20.12 -8.14 -12.22
N ALA A 65 -21.29 -8.52 -12.74
CA ALA A 65 -21.75 -8.02 -14.03
C ALA A 65 -22.11 -6.52 -13.92
N PRO A 66 -21.87 -5.70 -14.96
CA PRO A 66 -22.21 -4.28 -14.94
C PRO A 66 -23.68 -3.99 -14.60
N VAL A 67 -24.59 -4.84 -15.08
CA VAL A 67 -26.03 -4.75 -14.80
C VAL A 67 -26.33 -4.94 -13.31
N ASP A 68 -25.64 -5.87 -12.65
CA ASP A 68 -25.83 -6.09 -11.22
C ASP A 68 -25.15 -4.98 -10.39
N LEU A 69 -24.01 -4.47 -10.85
CA LEU A 69 -23.35 -3.33 -10.21
C LEU A 69 -24.19 -2.05 -10.26
N SER A 70 -24.94 -1.82 -11.35
CA SER A 70 -25.86 -0.67 -11.46
C SER A 70 -27.03 -0.67 -10.46
N ARG A 71 -27.27 -1.80 -9.78
CA ARG A 71 -28.28 -1.91 -8.71
C ARG A 71 -27.74 -1.49 -7.35
N VAL A 72 -26.43 -1.27 -7.22
CA VAL A 72 -25.81 -0.79 -5.98
C VAL A 72 -26.08 0.71 -5.85
N GLU A 73 -26.86 1.08 -4.85
CA GLU A 73 -27.14 2.49 -4.55
C GLU A 73 -25.95 3.12 -3.81
N ILE A 74 -25.61 4.34 -4.20
CA ILE A 74 -24.53 5.12 -3.57
C ILE A 74 -25.01 6.54 -3.25
N PRO A 75 -24.54 7.14 -2.15
CA PRO A 75 -24.84 8.54 -1.85
C PRO A 75 -24.09 9.45 -2.82
N VAL A 76 -24.80 10.42 -3.41
CA VAL A 76 -24.21 11.45 -4.26
C VAL A 76 -24.41 12.82 -3.61
N PRO A 77 -23.50 13.26 -2.72
CA PRO A 77 -23.62 14.56 -2.06
C PRO A 77 -23.35 15.70 -3.06
N CYS A 78 -23.57 16.95 -2.63
CA CYS A 78 -23.33 18.10 -3.49
C CYS A 78 -21.84 18.20 -3.91
N PRO A 79 -21.53 18.81 -5.07
CA PRO A 79 -20.15 18.86 -5.60
C PRO A 79 -19.14 19.49 -4.63
N ALA A 80 -19.56 20.47 -3.83
CA ALA A 80 -18.70 21.10 -2.82
C ALA A 80 -18.27 20.11 -1.72
N THR A 81 -19.18 19.26 -1.26
CA THR A 81 -18.89 18.21 -0.29
C THR A 81 -18.00 17.13 -0.90
N GLN A 82 -18.26 16.73 -2.15
CA GLN A 82 -17.42 15.77 -2.86
C GLN A 82 -15.95 16.24 -2.93
N ARG A 83 -15.71 17.51 -3.29
CA ARG A 83 -14.36 18.10 -3.32
C ARG A 83 -13.69 18.08 -1.96
N LYS A 84 -14.41 18.47 -0.90
CA LYS A 84 -13.86 18.43 0.47
C LYS A 84 -13.43 17.03 0.88
N VAL A 85 -14.23 16.01 0.55
CA VAL A 85 -13.89 14.61 0.83
C VAL A 85 -12.63 14.20 0.07
N VAL A 86 -12.55 14.50 -1.24
CA VAL A 86 -11.36 14.23 -2.05
C VAL A 86 -10.13 14.93 -1.48
N ASP A 87 -10.21 16.23 -1.18
CA ASP A 87 -9.08 16.99 -0.64
C ASP A 87 -8.54 16.40 0.67
N ILE A 88 -9.43 15.93 1.55
CA ILE A 88 -9.04 15.31 2.81
C ILE A 88 -8.37 13.96 2.55
N LEU A 89 -8.98 13.11 1.74
CA LEU A 89 -8.49 11.76 1.48
C LEU A 89 -7.20 11.75 0.65
N ASP A 90 -7.04 12.66 -0.32
CA ASP A 90 -5.82 12.85 -1.09
C ASP A 90 -4.66 13.26 -0.16
N ARG A 91 -4.91 14.12 0.83
CA ARG A 91 -3.89 14.50 1.83
C ARG A 91 -3.46 13.31 2.68
N PHE A 92 -4.41 12.50 3.14
CA PHE A 92 -4.07 11.29 3.90
C PHE A 92 -3.30 10.29 3.06
N ASP A 93 -3.74 10.04 1.83
CA ASP A 93 -3.06 9.14 0.89
C ASP A 93 -1.63 9.60 0.57
N THR A 94 -1.44 10.91 0.38
CA THR A 94 -0.10 11.49 0.17
C THR A 94 0.79 11.31 1.40
N LEU A 95 0.25 11.59 2.60
CA LEU A 95 1.00 11.48 3.85
C LEU A 95 1.37 10.02 4.15
N THR A 96 0.44 9.09 3.97
CA THR A 96 0.70 7.66 4.21
C THR A 96 1.70 7.12 3.22
N LYS A 97 1.57 7.41 1.91
CA LYS A 97 2.57 7.01 0.90
C LYS A 97 3.96 7.55 1.22
N SER A 98 4.05 8.85 1.55
CA SER A 98 5.33 9.46 1.94
C SER A 98 5.97 8.79 3.15
N LEU A 99 5.17 8.33 4.13
CA LEU A 99 5.67 7.60 5.29
C LEU A 99 6.05 6.16 4.95
N THR A 100 5.22 5.46 4.16
CA THR A 100 5.47 4.09 3.71
C THR A 100 6.78 4.00 2.92
N ASP A 101 7.06 4.99 2.08
CA ASP A 101 8.30 5.06 1.31
C ASP A 101 9.47 5.62 2.13
N GLY A 102 9.20 6.63 2.98
CA GLY A 102 10.24 7.32 3.75
C GLY A 102 10.82 6.51 4.92
N ILE A 103 10.02 5.67 5.58
CA ILE A 103 10.49 4.88 6.74
C ILE A 103 11.57 3.86 6.34
N PRO A 104 11.41 3.04 5.29
CA PRO A 104 12.48 2.16 4.81
C PRO A 104 13.76 2.91 4.48
N THR A 105 13.67 4.03 3.75
CA THR A 105 14.82 4.85 3.38
C THR A 105 15.54 5.41 4.60
N GLU A 106 14.81 5.91 5.59
CA GLU A 106 15.39 6.41 6.85
C GLU A 106 16.06 5.26 7.63
N ILE A 107 15.45 4.07 7.70
CA ILE A 107 16.04 2.91 8.38
C ILE A 107 17.37 2.51 7.72
N GLU A 108 17.43 2.46 6.39
CA GLU A 108 18.65 2.16 5.65
C GLU A 108 19.74 3.20 5.91
N ALA A 109 19.40 4.49 5.88
CA ALA A 109 20.33 5.56 6.21
C ALA A 109 20.86 5.45 7.64
N ARG A 110 20.01 5.10 8.61
CA ARG A 110 20.40 4.88 10.01
C ARG A 110 21.28 3.65 10.20
N ARG A 111 21.07 2.58 9.43
CA ARG A 111 21.95 1.39 9.45
C ARG A 111 23.34 1.71 8.93
N GLN A 112 23.44 2.38 7.79
CA GLN A 112 24.73 2.83 7.24
C GLN A 112 25.46 3.77 8.21
N GLN A 113 24.72 4.68 8.85
CA GLN A 113 25.28 5.56 9.87
C GLN A 113 25.82 4.75 11.06
N TYR A 114 25.07 3.77 11.55
CA TYR A 114 25.50 2.90 12.66
C TYR A 114 26.77 2.10 12.32
N GLU A 115 26.84 1.50 11.14
CA GLU A 115 28.01 0.74 10.67
C GLU A 115 29.25 1.65 10.62
N TYR A 116 29.14 2.83 10.01
CA TYR A 116 30.23 3.79 9.92
C TYR A 116 30.79 4.18 11.29
N TYR A 117 29.91 4.53 12.24
CA TYR A 117 30.36 4.90 13.59
C TYR A 117 30.80 3.69 14.42
N GLY A 118 30.23 2.51 14.20
CA GLY A 118 30.64 1.26 14.82
C GLY A 118 32.07 0.88 14.44
N ASP A 119 32.37 0.87 13.15
CA ASP A 119 33.72 0.63 12.64
C ASP A 119 34.70 1.67 13.18
N ARG A 120 34.32 2.95 13.18
CA ARG A 120 35.17 4.04 13.69
C ARG A 120 35.42 3.97 15.20
N LEU A 121 34.47 3.47 15.98
CA LEU A 121 34.62 3.30 17.44
C LEU A 121 35.46 2.07 17.78
N LEU A 122 35.50 1.06 16.91
CA LEU A 122 36.26 -0.17 17.10
C LEU A 122 37.65 -0.11 16.42
N ASP A 123 37.89 0.89 15.58
CA ASP A 123 39.20 1.20 14.98
C ASP A 123 40.11 1.93 15.99
N PHE A 124 40.58 1.17 16.98
CA PHE A 124 41.61 1.66 17.89
C PHE A 124 42.99 1.46 17.25
N PRO A 125 43.86 2.49 17.19
CA PRO A 125 45.23 2.29 16.78
C PRO A 125 45.88 1.25 17.70
N ARG A 126 46.36 0.13 17.12
CA ARG A 126 47.09 -0.90 17.86
C ARG A 126 48.23 -0.24 18.62
N LYS A 127 48.16 -0.22 19.96
CA LYS A 127 49.38 -0.08 20.76
C LYS A 127 50.28 -1.25 20.38
N ALA A 128 51.48 -0.95 19.91
CA ALA A 128 52.49 -1.95 19.61
C ALA A 128 52.71 -2.82 20.86
N GLY A 129 52.29 -4.09 20.80
CA GLY A 129 52.52 -5.08 21.85
C GLY A 129 51.27 -5.61 22.55
N ALA A 130 50.42 -6.33 21.83
CA ALA A 130 49.63 -7.45 22.40
C ALA A 130 48.90 -8.20 21.27
N THR A 131 49.56 -9.17 20.66
CA THR A 131 48.91 -10.18 19.82
C THR A 131 48.12 -11.11 20.74
N ARG A 132 46.82 -10.84 20.91
CA ARG A 132 45.91 -11.83 21.49
C ARG A 132 45.54 -12.82 20.39
N SER A 133 46.14 -14.00 20.46
CA SER A 133 45.78 -15.16 19.65
C SER A 133 44.28 -15.44 19.78
N MET A 134 43.59 -15.55 18.64
CA MET A 134 42.15 -15.86 18.51
C MET A 134 41.83 -17.33 18.85
N PHE A 135 42.74 -18.04 19.52
CA PHE A 135 42.65 -19.48 19.81
C PHE A 135 41.91 -19.79 21.14
N TRP A 136 41.67 -18.78 22.00
CA TRP A 136 41.12 -19.00 23.36
C TRP A 136 39.59 -18.98 23.48
N ILE A 137 38.83 -18.69 22.41
CA ILE A 137 37.36 -18.58 22.49
C ILE A 137 36.65 -19.92 22.16
N LEU A 138 37.34 -20.88 21.54
CA LEU A 138 36.76 -22.19 21.19
C LEU A 138 36.86 -23.25 22.30
N ASP A 139 37.65 -23.04 23.37
CA ASP A 139 37.87 -24.07 24.41
C ASP A 139 36.89 -24.02 25.59
N ILE A 140 36.02 -23.01 25.69
CA ILE A 140 35.04 -22.92 26.80
C ILE A 140 33.87 -23.91 26.63
N GLY A 141 33.74 -24.55 25.46
CA GLY A 141 32.62 -25.43 25.12
C GLY A 141 32.80 -26.94 25.32
N SER A 142 33.98 -27.46 25.72
CA SER A 142 34.22 -28.93 25.73
C SER A 142 34.49 -29.58 27.09
N MET A 143 34.48 -28.84 28.21
CA MET A 143 34.63 -29.44 29.54
C MET A 143 33.26 -29.66 30.23
N SER A 144 32.46 -30.58 29.70
CA SER A 144 31.40 -31.24 30.47
C SER A 144 31.01 -32.58 29.85
N ALA A 145 31.76 -33.63 30.20
CA ALA A 145 31.30 -35.01 30.44
C ALA A 145 32.45 -35.81 31.07
#